data_AF-A0A2J8NKQ0-F1
#
_entry.id   AF-A0A2J8NKQ0-F1
#
_cell.length_a   1.000
_cell.length_b   1.000
_cell.length_c   1.000
_cell.angle_alpha   90.00
_cell.angle_beta   90.00
_cell.angle_gamma   90.00
#
_symmetry.space_group_name_H-M   'P 1'
#
loop_
_entity.id
_entity.type
_entity.pdbx_description
1 polymer ?
#
loop_
_entity_poly.entity_id
_entity_poly.type
_entity_poly.pdbx_seq_one_letter_code
_entity_poly.pdbx_strand_id
1 'polypeptide(L)'
;MHFSIPETESRSGDSGGSAYVAYNIHVNGVLHCRVRYSQLLGLHEQLRKEYGANVLPAFPPKKLFSLTPAEVEQRREQLEKYMQAVL
;
A
#
# COMPACT_ATOMS: atom_id res chain seq x y z
N MET A 1 -11.15 1.68 13.45
CA MET A 1 -10.10 2.70 13.58
C MET A 1 -10.09 3.53 12.30
N HIS A 2 -9.64 4.79 12.27
CA HIS A 2 -9.63 5.57 11.03
C HIS A 2 -8.28 5.43 10.31
N PHE A 3 -8.23 4.66 9.23
CA PHE A 3 -7.04 4.50 8.39
C PHE A 3 -7.01 5.55 7.27
N SER A 4 -5.84 6.16 7.07
CA SER A 4 -5.55 7.03 5.92
C SER A 4 -4.13 6.86 5.43
N ILE A 5 -3.86 7.27 4.19
CA ILE A 5 -2.54 7.33 3.58
C ILE A 5 -2.35 8.74 3.02
N PRO A 6 -2.13 9.77 3.86
CA PRO A 6 -2.15 11.16 3.40
C PRO A 6 -1.01 11.51 2.43
N GLU A 7 0.08 10.75 2.46
CA GLU A 7 1.29 11.09 1.71
C GLU A 7 2.07 9.84 1.25
N THR A 8 2.93 10.07 0.27
CA THR A 8 3.93 9.10 -0.20
C THR A 8 5.31 9.74 -0.18
N GLU A 9 6.35 8.92 -0.02
CA GLU A 9 7.73 9.40 -0.02
C GLU A 9 8.65 8.46 -0.80
N SER A 10 9.64 9.04 -1.47
CA SER A 10 10.74 8.28 -2.08
C SER A 10 11.76 7.92 -1.01
N ARG A 11 12.02 6.63 -0.81
CA ARG A 11 13.01 6.12 0.14
C ARG A 11 14.07 5.29 -0.54
N SER A 12 15.31 5.38 -0.07
CA SER A 12 16.38 4.46 -0.46
C SER A 12 16.09 3.05 0.05
N GLY A 13 16.41 2.04 -0.74
CA GLY A 13 16.38 0.65 -0.27
C GLY A 13 17.41 0.44 0.82
N ASP A 14 17.12 -0.45 1.77
CA ASP A 14 18.09 -0.89 2.77
C ASP A 14 19.36 -1.41 2.08
N SER A 15 20.52 -1.17 2.70
CA SER A 15 21.82 -1.68 2.23
C SER A 15 22.20 -1.28 0.80
N GLY A 16 21.79 -0.09 0.34
CA GLY A 16 22.11 0.42 -1.00
C GLY A 16 21.18 -0.07 -2.10
N GLY A 17 20.02 -0.62 -1.74
CA GLY A 17 18.97 -0.98 -2.69
C GLY A 17 18.39 0.22 -3.44
N SER A 18 17.80 -0.03 -4.61
CA SER A 18 17.15 1.01 -5.41
C SER A 18 16.06 1.74 -4.63
N ALA A 19 15.88 3.02 -4.95
CA ALA A 19 14.82 3.81 -4.35
C ALA A 19 13.43 3.21 -4.64
N TYR A 20 12.53 3.33 -3.67
CA TYR A 20 11.15 2.86 -3.76
C TYR A 20 10.18 3.88 -3.19
N VAL A 21 8.92 3.76 -3.57
CA VAL A 21 7.82 4.57 -3.00
C VAL A 21 7.32 3.91 -1.73
N ALA A 22 7.36 4.64 -0.62
CA ALA A 22 6.71 4.30 0.63
C ALA A 22 5.36 5.01 0.74
N TYR A 23 4.38 4.30 1.29
CA TYR A 23 3.05 4.77 1.60
C TYR A 23 2.96 4.95 3.12
N ASN A 24 2.67 6.17 3.57
CA ASN A 24 2.65 6.51 4.99
C ASN A 24 1.26 6.24 5.54
N ILE A 25 1.08 5.13 6.25
CA ILE A 25 -0.22 4.74 6.80
C ILE A 25 -0.39 5.43 8.15
N HIS A 26 -1.44 6.23 8.26
CA HIS A 26 -1.87 6.90 9.47
C HIS A 26 -3.08 6.18 10.07
N VAL A 27 -3.12 6.11 11.39
CA VAL A 27 -4.26 5.61 12.16
C VAL A 27 -4.70 6.71 13.12
N ASN A 28 -5.96 7.13 13.00
CA ASN A 28 -6.54 8.25 13.74
C ASN A 28 -5.70 9.54 13.61
N GLY A 29 -5.20 9.80 12.40
CA GLY A 29 -4.40 10.99 12.08
C GLY A 29 -2.91 10.91 12.42
N VAL A 30 -2.47 9.89 13.16
CA VAL A 30 -1.07 9.72 13.57
C VAL A 30 -0.39 8.68 12.68
N LEU A 31 0.83 8.96 12.25
CA LEU A 31 1.64 8.00 11.51
C LEU A 31 1.79 6.70 12.31
N HIS A 32 1.37 5.60 11.72
CA HIS A 32 1.49 4.27 12.32
C HIS A 32 2.66 3.50 11.71
N CYS A 33 2.75 3.44 10.39
CA CYS A 33 3.85 2.75 9.70
C CYS A 33 4.10 3.31 8.29
N ARG A 34 5.23 2.91 7.72
CA ARG A 34 5.61 3.22 6.35
C ARG A 34 5.92 1.93 5.62
N VAL A 35 5.24 1.69 4.52
CA VAL A 35 5.33 0.42 3.80
C VAL A 35 5.46 0.63 2.30
N ARG A 36 6.16 -0.28 1.63
CA ARG A 36 6.15 -0.35 0.16
C ARG A 36 4.97 -1.18 -0.33
N TYR A 37 4.53 -0.94 -1.56
CA TYR A 37 3.43 -1.67 -2.20
C TYR A 37 3.53 -3.20 -2.05
N SER A 38 4.73 -3.77 -2.20
CA SER A 38 4.91 -5.22 -2.11
C SER A 38 4.67 -5.80 -0.71
N GLN A 39 4.80 -5.02 0.35
CA GLN A 39 4.44 -5.47 1.71
C GLN A 39 2.92 -5.59 1.87
N LEU A 40 2.17 -4.59 1.39
CA LEU A 40 0.70 -4.63 1.40
C LEU A 40 0.14 -5.71 0.47
N LEU A 41 0.81 -5.96 -0.65
CA LEU A 41 0.47 -7.09 -1.50
C LEU A 41 0.67 -8.42 -0.78
N GLY A 42 1.78 -8.59 -0.05
CA GLY A 42 2.01 -9.78 0.76
C GLY A 42 0.92 -9.98 1.81
N LEU A 43 0.48 -8.90 2.47
CA LEU A 43 -0.67 -8.94 3.37
C LEU A 43 -1.96 -9.37 2.64
N HIS A 44 -2.26 -8.79 1.48
CA HIS A 44 -3.42 -9.18 0.67
C HIS A 44 -3.38 -10.67 0.29
N GLU A 45 -2.23 -11.19 -0.13
CA GLU A 45 -2.07 -12.61 -0.49
C GLU A 45 -2.26 -13.53 0.73
N GLN A 46 -1.80 -13.12 1.92
CA GLN A 46 -2.05 -13.84 3.17
C GLN A 46 -3.54 -13.86 3.54
N LEU A 47 -4.19 -12.70 3.52
CA LEU A 47 -5.64 -12.60 3.77
C LEU A 47 -6.43 -13.43 2.77
N ARG A 48 -6.03 -13.41 1.48
CA ARG A 48 -6.71 -14.17 0.42
C ARG A 48 -6.58 -15.67 0.62
N LYS A 49 -5.42 -16.11 1.12
CA LYS A 49 -5.17 -17.52 1.44
C LYS A 49 -6.02 -17.98 2.64
N GLU A 50 -6.18 -17.12 3.65
CA GLU A 50 -6.91 -17.45 4.88
C GLU A 50 -8.43 -17.39 4.70
N TYR A 51 -8.95 -16.34 4.06
CA TYR A 51 -10.38 -16.03 4.00
C TYR A 51 -11.01 -16.25 2.61
N GLY A 52 -10.21 -16.57 1.60
CA GLY A 52 -10.65 -16.71 0.20
C GLY A 52 -10.72 -15.38 -0.55
N ALA A 53 -10.77 -15.45 -1.89
CA ALA A 53 -10.72 -14.26 -2.74
C ALA A 53 -12.03 -13.46 -2.78
N ASN A 54 -13.18 -14.12 -2.60
CA ASN A 54 -14.50 -13.50 -2.79
C ASN A 54 -14.91 -12.55 -1.66
N VAL A 55 -14.16 -12.51 -0.55
CA VAL A 55 -14.46 -11.68 0.62
C VAL A 55 -13.56 -10.46 0.74
N LEU A 56 -12.52 -10.36 -0.10
CA LEU A 56 -11.58 -9.25 -0.06
C LEU A 56 -11.93 -8.19 -1.11
N PRO A 57 -11.79 -6.90 -0.77
CA PRO A 57 -11.89 -5.84 -1.76
C PRO A 57 -10.78 -5.97 -2.82
N ALA A 58 -11.01 -5.35 -3.97
CA ALA A 58 -10.04 -5.35 -5.06
C ALA A 58 -8.72 -4.70 -4.62
N PHE A 59 -7.61 -5.42 -4.81
CA PHE A 59 -6.28 -4.90 -4.51
C PHE A 59 -5.65 -4.23 -5.75
N PRO A 60 -4.91 -3.12 -5.61
CA PRO A 60 -4.30 -2.43 -6.75
C PRO A 60 -3.34 -3.36 -7.51
N PRO A 61 -3.40 -3.43 -8.86
CA PRO A 61 -2.61 -4.38 -9.63
C PRO A 61 -1.11 -4.05 -9.63
N LYS A 62 -0.29 -5.09 -9.88
CA LYS A 62 1.15 -4.94 -10.16
C LYS A 62 1.34 -4.16 -11.47
N LYS A 63 2.46 -3.45 -11.56
CA LYS A 63 2.92 -2.79 -12.79
C LYS A 63 4.27 -3.38 -13.17
N LEU A 64 4.52 -3.54 -14.48
CA LEU A 64 5.77 -4.09 -15.02
C LEU A 64 6.87 -3.04 -15.16
N PHE A 65 6.47 -1.76 -15.19
CA PHE A 65 7.38 -0.61 -15.29
C PHE A 65 7.28 0.26 -14.04
N SER A 66 8.28 1.12 -13.87
CA SER A 66 8.28 2.17 -12.85
C SER A 66 7.05 3.06 -13.01
N LEU A 67 6.42 3.43 -11.89
CA LEU A 67 5.21 4.24 -11.91
C LEU A 67 5.54 5.70 -12.20
N THR A 68 4.70 6.34 -12.99
CA THR A 68 4.64 7.79 -13.07
C THR A 68 4.10 8.40 -11.76
N PRO A 69 4.33 9.69 -11.48
CA PRO A 69 3.75 10.34 -10.29
C PRO A 69 2.23 10.23 -10.21
N ALA A 70 1.54 10.32 -11.35
CA ALA A 70 0.08 10.15 -11.42
C ALA A 70 -0.36 8.72 -11.04
N GLU A 71 0.38 7.71 -11.50
CA GLU A 71 0.11 6.31 -11.11
C GLU A 71 0.45 6.03 -9.64
N VAL A 72 1.46 6.72 -9.08
CA VAL A 72 1.76 6.64 -7.64
C VAL A 72 0.58 7.15 -6.82
N GLU A 73 0.03 8.31 -7.19
CA GLU A 73 -1.12 8.91 -6.51
C GLU A 73 -2.38 8.04 -6.65
N GLN A 74 -2.67 7.57 -7.87
CA GLN A 74 -3.78 6.65 -8.09
C GLN A 74 -3.65 5.39 -7.23
N ARG A 75 -2.43 4.82 -7.14
CA ARG A 75 -2.19 3.66 -6.28
C ARG A 75 -2.33 4.01 -4.79
N ARG A 76 -1.92 5.20 -4.35
CA ARG A 76 -2.10 5.69 -2.96
C ARG A 76 -3.58 5.68 -2.59
N GLU A 77 -4.43 6.30 -3.41
CA GLU A 77 -5.87 6.35 -3.18
C GLU A 77 -6.51 4.95 -3.14
N GLN A 78 -6.10 4.05 -4.04
CA GLN A 78 -6.65 2.70 -4.06
C GLN A 78 -6.19 1.87 -2.85
N LEU A 79 -4.94 2.03 -2.40
CA LEU A 79 -4.44 1.39 -1.19
C LEU A 79 -5.16 1.94 0.05
N GLU A 80 -5.40 3.25 0.14
CA GLU A 80 -6.16 3.85 1.23
C GLU A 80 -7.58 3.28 1.33
N LYS A 81 -8.30 3.23 0.20
CA LYS A 81 -9.63 2.60 0.13
C LYS A 81 -9.59 1.12 0.50
N TYR A 82 -8.58 0.39 0.05
CA TYR A 82 -8.39 -1.02 0.40
C TYR A 82 -8.20 -1.20 1.91
N MET A 83 -7.33 -0.40 2.53
CA MET A 83 -7.06 -0.43 3.97
C MET A 83 -8.32 -0.14 4.79
N GLN A 84 -9.09 0.89 4.42
CA GLN A 84 -10.33 1.26 5.09
C GLN A 84 -11.44 0.20 4.96
N ALA A 85 -11.41 -0.62 3.91
CA ALA A 85 -12.38 -1.68 3.70
C ALA A 85 -12.02 -2.99 4.40
N VAL A 86 -10.74 -3.18 4.76
CA VAL A 86 -10.22 -4.42 5.36
C VAL A 86 -9.97 -4.30 6.87
N LEU A 87 -9.58 -3.11 7.36
CA LEU A 87 -9.14 -2.85 8.75
C LEU A 87 -9.95 -1.74 9.43
#